data_AF-A0A940UZK5-F1
#
_entry.id   AF-A0A940UZK5-F1
#
_cell.length_a   1.000
_cell.length_b   1.000
_cell.length_c   1.000
_cell.angle_alpha   90.00
_cell.angle_beta   90.00
_cell.angle_gamma   90.00
#
_symmetry.space_group_name_H-M   'P 1'
#
loop_
_entity.id
_entity.type
_entity.pdbx_description
1 polymer ?
#
loop_
_entity_poly.entity_id
_entity_poly.type
_entity_poly.pdbx_seq_one_letter_code
_entity_poly.pdbx_strand_id
1 'polypeptide(L)'
;MIADYSLYLQVGDHVYHKRYTRWGMGIVVEERRSELPGGFCYVRINFQDGKVRVFDNNYKSVNCCYYAGIEKIEARRLEIEESPQPKRRTKKMLPR
;
A
#
# COMPACT_ATOMS: atom_id res chain seq x y z
N MET A 1 18.46 -8.00 -2.59
CA MET A 1 17.28 -8.82 -2.93
C MET A 1 16.15 -8.39 -2.02
N ILE A 2 15.13 -7.73 -2.57
CA ILE A 2 13.87 -7.50 -1.85
C ILE A 2 13.26 -8.90 -1.68
N ALA A 3 13.07 -9.35 -0.45
CA ALA A 3 12.53 -10.69 -0.21
C ALA A 3 11.11 -10.77 -0.76
N ASP A 4 10.77 -11.84 -1.49
CA ASP A 4 9.48 -12.05 -2.15
C ASP A 4 8.27 -11.81 -1.22
N TYR A 5 8.44 -12.03 0.09
CA TYR A 5 7.43 -11.77 1.12
C TYR A 5 6.98 -10.31 1.24
N SER A 6 7.84 -9.35 0.89
CA SER A 6 7.49 -7.92 0.94
C SER A 6 6.58 -7.48 -0.21
N LEU A 7 6.55 -8.25 -1.30
CA LEU A 7 5.75 -7.95 -2.49
C LEU A 7 4.39 -8.64 -2.48
N TYR A 8 4.26 -9.70 -1.69
CA TYR A 8 3.00 -10.39 -1.50
C TYR A 8 2.06 -9.55 -0.63
N LEU A 9 0.84 -9.35 -1.12
CA LEU A 9 -0.17 -8.54 -0.43
C LEU A 9 -1.10 -9.39 0.44
N GLN A 10 -1.42 -8.88 1.62
CA GLN A 10 -2.32 -9.50 2.60
C GLN A 10 -3.45 -8.52 2.96
N VAL A 11 -4.55 -9.05 3.49
CA VAL A 11 -5.66 -8.22 3.98
C VAL A 11 -5.16 -7.19 5.00
N GLY A 12 -5.56 -5.92 4.82
CA GLY A 12 -5.14 -4.78 5.64
C GLY A 12 -3.93 -4.01 5.11
N ASP A 13 -3.20 -4.57 4.13
CA ASP A 13 -2.10 -3.85 3.50
C ASP A 13 -2.59 -2.60 2.79
N HIS A 14 -1.87 -1.50 3.00
CA HIS A 14 -2.08 -0.25 2.30
C HIS A 14 -1.21 -0.21 1.06
N VAL A 15 -1.79 0.25 -0.05
CA VAL A 15 -1.11 0.29 -1.34
C VAL A 15 -1.44 1.56 -2.09
N TYR A 16 -0.67 1.84 -3.14
CA TYR A 16 -1.03 2.79 -4.18
C TYR A 16 -0.66 2.23 -5.56
N HIS A 17 -1.26 2.78 -6.62
CA HIS A 17 -0.91 2.40 -7.99
C HIS A 17 -0.02 3.47 -8.63
N LYS A 18 1.22 3.10 -8.99
CA LYS A 18 2.24 4.02 -9.54
C LYS A 18 1.77 4.82 -10.76
N ARG A 19 1.06 4.15 -11.68
CA ARG A 19 0.58 4.75 -12.95
C ARG A 19 -0.83 5.33 -12.90
N TYR A 20 -1.64 4.97 -11.90
CA TYR A 20 -3.04 5.40 -11.78
C TYR A 20 -3.24 6.12 -10.45
N THR A 21 -2.46 7.18 -10.26
CA THR A 21 -2.45 7.97 -9.02
C THR A 21 -3.83 8.53 -8.66
N ARG A 22 -4.68 8.79 -9.65
CA ARG A 22 -6.09 9.22 -9.45
C ARG A 22 -6.97 8.23 -8.70
N TRP A 23 -6.57 6.95 -8.57
CA TRP A 23 -7.31 5.98 -7.75
C TRP A 23 -7.12 6.25 -6.25
N GLY A 24 -6.10 7.03 -5.89
CA GLY A 24 -5.71 7.27 -4.52
C GLY A 24 -5.15 6.02 -3.85
N MET A 25 -5.19 6.04 -2.52
CA MET A 25 -4.74 4.94 -1.67
C MET A 25 -5.72 3.77 -1.76
N GLY A 26 -5.19 2.56 -1.61
CA GLY A 26 -5.97 1.33 -1.55
C GLY A 26 -5.72 0.56 -0.26
N ILE A 27 -6.75 -0.13 0.20
CA ILE A 27 -6.64 -1.17 1.25
C ILE A 27 -6.99 -2.52 0.63
N VAL A 28 -6.17 -3.52 0.90
CA VAL A 28 -6.48 -4.91 0.56
C VAL A 28 -7.61 -5.40 1.47
N VAL A 29 -8.73 -5.79 0.87
CA VAL A 29 -9.95 -6.24 1.58
C VAL A 29 -10.21 -7.73 1.46
N GLU A 30 -9.59 -8.41 0.49
CA GLU A 30 -9.67 -9.87 0.32
C GLU A 30 -8.34 -10.38 -0.22
N GLU A 31 -7.89 -11.51 0.31
CA GLU A 31 -6.77 -12.31 -0.21
C GLU A 31 -7.29 -13.74 -0.44
N ARG A 32 -7.05 -14.30 -1.63
CA ARG A 32 -7.29 -15.72 -1.90
C ARG A 32 -6.08 -16.38 -2.51
N ARG A 33 -5.75 -17.56 -2.00
CA ARG A 33 -4.70 -18.44 -2.51
C ARG A 33 -5.17 -19.88 -2.51
N SER A 34 -4.99 -20.55 -3.64
CA SER A 34 -5.18 -21.99 -3.77
C SER A 34 -3.84 -22.71 -3.67
N GLU A 35 -3.85 -23.89 -3.07
CA GLU A 35 -2.69 -24.79 -2.99
C GLU A 35 -2.60 -25.75 -4.18
N LEU A 36 -3.64 -25.80 -5.01
CA LEU A 36 -3.68 -26.67 -6.18
C LEU A 36 -2.85 -26.07 -7.33
N PRO A 37 -2.14 -26.90 -8.13
CA PRO A 37 -1.50 -26.46 -9.35
C PRO A 37 -2.49 -25.75 -10.28
N GLY A 38 -2.16 -24.53 -10.72
CA GLY A 38 -3.05 -23.71 -11.55
C GLY A 38 -4.21 -23.04 -10.82
N GLY A 39 -4.28 -23.16 -9.50
CA GLY A 39 -5.31 -22.51 -8.70
C GLY A 39 -5.15 -20.99 -8.59
N PHE A 40 -6.19 -20.33 -8.08
CA PHE A 40 -6.25 -18.87 -7.99
C PHE A 40 -5.29 -18.29 -6.95
N CYS A 41 -4.68 -17.15 -7.26
CA CYS A 41 -3.91 -16.34 -6.33
C CYS A 41 -4.19 -14.86 -6.64
N TYR A 42 -5.05 -14.21 -5.85
CA TYR A 42 -5.47 -12.84 -6.11
C TYR A 42 -5.75 -12.07 -4.83
N VAL A 43 -5.76 -10.74 -4.96
CA VAL A 43 -6.24 -9.82 -3.94
C VAL A 43 -7.30 -8.89 -4.50
N ARG A 44 -8.20 -8.44 -3.64
CA ARG A 44 -9.13 -7.34 -3.93
C ARG A 44 -8.72 -6.12 -3.14
N ILE A 45 -8.67 -5.00 -3.84
CA ILE A 45 -8.18 -3.74 -3.29
C ILE A 45 -9.30 -2.72 -3.44
N ASN A 46 -9.73 -2.15 -2.32
CA ASN A 46 -10.67 -1.04 -2.29
C ASN A 46 -9.88 0.28 -2.35
N PHE A 47 -10.05 1.04 -3.43
CA PHE A 47 -9.38 2.32 -3.63
C PHE A 47 -10.24 3.50 -3.18
N GLN A 48 -9.58 4.62 -2.85
CA GLN A 48 -10.23 5.87 -2.46
C GLN A 48 -11.14 6.46 -3.54
N ASP A 49 -10.97 6.06 -4.81
CA ASP A 49 -11.91 6.39 -5.89
C ASP A 49 -13.25 5.63 -5.81
N GLY A 50 -13.47 4.84 -4.75
CA GLY A 50 -14.70 4.12 -4.47
C GLY A 50 -14.84 2.81 -5.24
N LYS A 51 -13.82 2.38 -5.99
CA LYS A 51 -13.86 1.16 -6.79
C LYS A 51 -12.98 0.06 -6.23
N VAL A 52 -13.55 -1.14 -6.14
CA VAL A 52 -12.82 -2.37 -5.83
C VAL A 52 -12.25 -2.97 -7.10
N ARG A 53 -10.96 -3.30 -7.10
CA ARG A 53 -10.26 -3.93 -8.23
C ARG A 53 -9.57 -5.21 -7.80
N VAL A 54 -9.46 -6.16 -8.71
CA VAL A 54 -8.84 -7.47 -8.49
C VAL A 54 -7.48 -7.50 -9.16
N PHE A 55 -6.46 -8.01 -8.46
CA PHE A 55 -5.12 -8.20 -9.02
C PHE A 55 -4.59 -9.59 -8.71
N ASP A 56 -3.80 -10.13 -9.63
CA ASP A 56 -3.04 -11.36 -9.42
C ASP A 56 -1.97 -11.14 -8.34
N ASN A 57 -1.95 -11.97 -7.31
CA ASN A 57 -1.00 -11.85 -6.18
C ASN A 57 0.15 -12.87 -6.27
N ASN A 58 0.30 -13.55 -7.41
CA ASN A 58 1.35 -14.51 -7.65
C ASN A 58 2.58 -13.83 -8.25
N TYR A 59 3.66 -13.68 -7.49
CA TYR A 59 4.91 -13.06 -7.98
C TYR A 59 5.55 -13.76 -9.20
N LYS A 60 5.24 -15.05 -9.40
CA LYS A 60 5.70 -15.80 -10.58
C LYS A 60 4.86 -15.50 -11.83
N SER A 61 3.71 -14.85 -11.68
CA SER A 61 2.86 -14.43 -12.79
C SER A 61 3.37 -13.15 -13.42
N VAL A 62 3.40 -13.11 -14.76
CA VAL A 62 3.69 -11.90 -15.53
C VAL A 62 2.71 -10.76 -15.26
N ASN A 63 1.51 -11.11 -14.78
CA ASN A 63 0.43 -10.17 -14.46
C ASN A 63 0.34 -9.85 -12.96
N CYS A 64 1.33 -10.25 -12.15
CA CYS A 64 1.37 -9.94 -10.73
C CYS A 64 1.10 -8.45 -10.46
N CYS A 65 0.37 -8.16 -9.39
CA CYS A 65 0.01 -6.83 -8.93
C CYS A 65 1.23 -5.89 -8.86
N TYR A 66 2.38 -6.41 -8.42
CA TYR A 66 3.63 -5.67 -8.39
C TYR A 66 4.06 -5.16 -9.77
N TYR A 67 4.06 -6.03 -10.79
CA TYR A 67 4.41 -5.66 -12.17
C TYR A 67 3.32 -4.79 -12.83
N ALA A 68 2.05 -4.98 -12.45
CA ALA A 68 0.96 -4.11 -12.84
C ALA A 68 1.15 -2.67 -12.33
N GLY A 69 1.86 -2.51 -11.20
CA GLY A 69 2.25 -1.21 -10.64
C GLY A 69 1.64 -0.91 -9.29
N ILE A 70 1.08 -1.92 -8.61
CA ILE A 70 0.70 -1.85 -7.20
C ILE A 70 1.97 -1.85 -6.34
N GLU A 71 2.04 -0.94 -5.38
CA GLU A 71 3.15 -0.85 -4.44
C GLU A 71 2.62 -0.79 -3.01
N LYS A 72 3.15 -1.66 -2.15
CA LYS A 72 2.84 -1.70 -0.73
C LYS A 72 3.49 -0.53 -0.01
N ILE A 73 2.76 0.07 0.92
CA ILE A 73 3.23 1.19 1.72
C ILE A 73 3.78 0.61 3.01
N GLU A 74 5.10 0.67 3.17
CA GLU A 74 5.75 0.19 4.38
C GLU A 74 5.47 1.12 5.56
N ALA A 75 5.24 0.54 6.75
CA ALA A 75 4.93 1.28 7.98
C ALA A 75 5.98 2.35 8.34
N ARG A 76 7.26 2.12 8.00
CA ARG A 76 8.34 3.10 8.23
C ARG A 76 8.12 4.43 7.50
N ARG A 77 7.27 4.46 6.46
CA ARG A 77 6.88 5.69 5.74
C ARG A 77 5.75 6.45 6.42
N LEU A 78 4.86 5.76 7.15
CA LEU A 78 3.74 6.37 7.89
C LEU A 78 4.23 7.11 9.16
N GLU A 79 5.25 6.57 9.83
CA GLU A 79 5.86 7.19 11.03
C GLU A 79 6.46 8.59 10.75
N ILE A 80 6.90 8.85 9.52
CA ILE A 80 7.49 10.14 9.13
C ILE A 80 6.42 11.22 8.98
N GLU A 81 5.19 10.88 8.56
CA GLU A 81 4.08 11.84 8.42
C GLU A 81 3.36 12.11 9.75
N GLU A 82 3.27 11.14 10.66
CA GLU A 82 2.63 11.31 11.98
C GLU A 82 3.50 12.03 13.02
N SER A 83 4.77 12.29 12.71
CA SER A 83 5.67 13.03 13.61
C SER A 83 5.12 14.44 13.88
N PRO A 84 4.82 14.83 15.14
CA PRO A 84 4.30 16.16 15.44
C PRO A 84 5.32 17.22 15.04
N GLN A 85 4.94 18.17 14.18
CA GLN A 85 5.82 19.31 13.89
C GLN A 85 6.14 20.06 15.20
N PRO A 86 7.42 20.37 15.48
CA PRO A 86 7.77 21.10 16.67
C PRO A 86 7.12 22.49 16.62
N LYS A 87 6.20 22.74 17.57
CA LYS A 87 5.56 24.05 17.74
C LYS A 87 6.66 25.10 17.90
N ARG A 88 6.80 26.00 16.91
CA ARG A 88 7.68 27.18 17.00
C ARG A 88 7.33 27.95 18.27
N ARG A 89 8.21 27.94 19.27
CA ARG A 89 8.08 28.78 20.46
C ARG A 89 8.12 30.24 20.00
N THR A 90 6.97 30.92 20.06
CA THR A 90 6.93 32.38 19.98
C THR A 90 7.69 32.92 21.18
N LYS A 91 8.89 33.47 20.94
CA LYS A 91 9.61 34.27 21.94
C LYS A 91 8.72 35.48 22.25
N LYS A 92 8.02 35.46 23.38
CA LYS A 92 7.42 36.69 23.93
C LYS A 92 8.59 37.60 24.31
N MET A 93 8.76 38.70 23.58
CA MET A 93 9.64 39.79 24.01
C MET A 93 9.11 40.29 25.36
N LEU A 94 9.95 40.22 26.40
CA LEU A 94 9.68 40.90 27.66
C LEU A 94 9.83 42.41 27.45
N PRO A 95 8.91 43.24 27.97
CA PRO A 95 9.05 44.68 27.90
C PRO A 95 10.10 45.16 28.90
N ARG A 96 11.00 46.03 28.45
CA ARG A 96 11.71 47.02 29.27
C ARG A 96 11.78 48.32 28.49
#